data_AF-W8T7S9-F1
#
_entry.id   AF-W8T7S9-F1
#
_cell.length_a   1.000
_cell.length_b   1.000
_cell.length_c   1.000
_cell.angle_alpha   90.00
_cell.angle_beta   90.00
_cell.angle_gamma   90.00
#
_symmetry.space_group_name_H-M   'P 1'
#
loop_
_entity.id
_entity.type
_entity.pdbx_description
1 polymer ?
#
loop_
_entity_poly.entity_id
_entity_poly.type
_entity_poly.pdbx_seq_one_letter_code
_entity_poly.pdbx_strand_id
1 'polypeptide(L)'
;MNSYEVLKLLGWINIILASTQVSMYIVRRINKHLFKNKSETLKRSAKLLKKIHPYMGGMLAVTATIHGYMLLGGFRLHSGYFAWLIILAVVFFGWAGPRYKMKNWLKIHRALVLVLVGAVLFHVLKMKSLLFQYPYYFSARKSRANCTCRAVPNLSISSSILYFS
;
A
#
# COMPACT_ATOMS: atom_id res chain seq x y z
N MET A 1 6.10 14.05 16.38
CA MET A 1 5.35 12.81 16.12
C MET A 1 6.36 11.70 15.88
N ASN A 2 6.27 10.56 16.57
CA ASN A 2 7.24 9.47 16.38
C ASN A 2 7.05 8.80 15.02
N SER A 3 8.14 8.39 14.36
CA SER A 3 8.10 7.76 13.02
C SER A 3 7.20 6.52 12.95
N TYR A 4 7.03 5.84 14.09
CA TYR A 4 6.11 4.72 14.26
C TYR A 4 4.63 5.10 14.11
N GLU A 5 4.21 6.19 14.75
CA GLU A 5 2.82 6.67 14.67
C GLU A 5 2.47 7.09 13.24
N VAL A 6 3.44 7.71 12.54
CA VAL A 6 3.30 8.09 11.13
C VAL A 6 3.11 6.85 10.25
N LEU A 7 3.93 5.80 10.43
CA LEU A 7 3.82 4.55 9.67
C LEU A 7 2.47 3.86 9.87
N LYS A 8 2.01 3.77 11.13
CA LYS A 8 0.68 3.22 11.45
C LYS A 8 -0.44 4.02 10.80
N LEU A 9 -0.39 5.35 10.93
CA LEU A 9 -1.38 6.25 10.34
C LEU A 9 -1.43 6.08 8.82
N LEU A 10 -0.29 6.04 8.14
CA LEU A 10 -0.21 5.83 6.69
C LEU A 10 -0.78 4.46 6.27
N GLY A 11 -0.53 3.41 7.06
CA GLY A 11 -1.12 2.09 6.83
C GLY A 11 -2.65 2.12 6.91
N TRP A 12 -3.20 2.73 7.96
CA TRP A 12 -4.65 2.89 8.11
C TRP A 12 -5.27 3.75 7.02
N ILE A 13 -4.61 4.86 6.63
CA ILE A 13 -5.05 5.71 5.52
C ILE A 13 -5.12 4.89 4.22
N ASN A 14 -4.12 4.07 3.92
CA ASN A 14 -4.13 3.20 2.74
C ASN A 14 -5.28 2.18 2.77
N ILE A 15 -5.57 1.60 3.93
CA ILE A 15 -6.70 0.66 4.09
C ILE A 15 -8.04 1.37 3.84
N ILE A 16 -8.23 2.57 4.39
CA ILE A 16 -9.46 3.36 4.21
C ILE A 16 -9.61 3.80 2.74
N LEU A 17 -8.53 4.23 2.11
CA LEU A 17 -8.53 4.58 0.69
C LEU A 17 -8.89 3.35 -0.17
N ALA A 18 -8.24 2.21 0.07
CA ALA A 18 -8.51 0.97 -0.65
C ALA A 18 -9.95 0.47 -0.42
N SER A 19 -10.46 0.51 0.81
CA SER A 19 -11.84 0.10 1.13
C SER A 19 -12.85 0.98 0.41
N THR A 20 -12.62 2.30 0.36
CA THR A 20 -13.50 3.23 -0.37
C THR A 20 -13.54 2.92 -1.87
N GLN A 21 -12.42 2.49 -2.46
CA GLN A 21 -12.40 2.07 -3.86
C GLN A 21 -13.23 0.81 -4.12
N VAL A 22 -13.19 -0.16 -3.19
CA VAL A 22 -14.02 -1.37 -3.26
C VAL A 22 -15.50 -1.02 -3.06
N SER A 23 -15.82 -0.07 -2.17
CA SER A 23 -17.18 0.40 -1.93
C SER A 23 -17.88 0.89 -3.20
N MET A 24 -17.17 1.56 -4.11
CA MET A 24 -17.75 1.97 -5.40
C MET A 24 -18.26 0.78 -6.22
N TYR A 25 -17.52 -0.33 -6.22
CA TYR A 25 -17.92 -1.56 -6.89
C TYR A 25 -19.15 -2.19 -6.22
N ILE A 26 -19.17 -2.22 -4.89
CA ILE A 26 -20.28 -2.76 -4.09
C ILE A 26 -21.56 -1.95 -4.34
N VAL A 27 -21.51 -0.62 -4.25
CA VAL A 27 -22.66 0.28 -4.47
C VAL A 27 -23.27 0.07 -5.86
N ARG A 28 -22.43 -0.08 -6.90
CA ARG A 28 -22.91 -0.38 -8.26
C ARG A 28 -23.55 -1.76 -8.36
N ARG A 29 -23.03 -2.76 -7.65
CA ARG A 29 -23.58 -4.12 -7.62
C ARG A 29 -24.95 -4.13 -6.93
N ILE A 30 -25.06 -3.47 -5.78
CA ILE A 30 -26.29 -3.33 -4.99
C ILE A 30 -27.36 -2.60 -5.80
N ASN A 31 -27.03 -1.47 -6.41
CA ASN A 31 -28.00 -0.72 -7.21
C ASN A 31 -28.56 -1.55 -8.39
N LYS A 32 -27.72 -2.40 -9.01
CA LYS A 32 -28.15 -3.27 -10.10
C LYS A 32 -29.03 -4.43 -9.61
N HIS A 33 -28.63 -5.11 -8.54
CA HIS A 33 -29.27 -6.36 -8.10
C HIS A 33 -30.45 -6.15 -7.15
N LEU A 34 -30.36 -5.22 -6.21
CA LEU A 34 -31.42 -4.99 -5.21
C LEU A 34 -32.44 -3.95 -5.67
N PHE A 35 -31.98 -2.86 -6.28
CA PHE A 35 -32.86 -1.72 -6.60
C PHE A 35 -33.26 -1.64 -8.08
N LYS A 36 -32.78 -2.57 -8.93
CA LYS A 36 -33.00 -2.56 -10.40
C LYS A 36 -32.80 -1.17 -11.02
N ASN A 37 -31.88 -0.37 -10.47
CA ASN A 37 -31.58 0.99 -10.90
C ASN A 37 -32.74 2.02 -10.76
N LYS A 38 -33.71 1.80 -9.87
CA LYS A 38 -34.83 2.73 -9.63
C LYS A 38 -34.55 3.84 -8.61
N SER A 39 -33.64 3.65 -7.66
CA SER A 39 -33.41 4.65 -6.60
C SER A 39 -32.51 5.82 -7.07
N GLU A 40 -33.04 7.04 -7.07
CA GLU A 40 -32.28 8.25 -7.43
C GLU A 40 -31.13 8.55 -6.46
N THR A 41 -31.29 8.24 -5.17
CA THR A 41 -30.25 8.46 -4.15
C THR A 41 -28.99 7.66 -4.43
N LEU A 42 -29.10 6.36 -4.75
CA LEU A 42 -27.93 5.52 -5.09
C LEU A 42 -27.29 5.96 -6.40
N LYS A 43 -28.07 6.45 -7.38
CA LYS A 43 -27.51 7.00 -8.62
C LYS A 43 -26.69 8.25 -8.33
N ARG A 44 -27.17 9.15 -7.46
CA ARG A 44 -26.44 10.36 -7.06
C ARG A 44 -25.13 10.01 -6.34
N SER A 45 -25.18 9.09 -5.38
CA SER A 45 -23.98 8.60 -4.68
C SER A 45 -23.00 7.94 -5.64
N ALA A 46 -23.46 7.07 -6.55
CA ALA A 46 -22.60 6.43 -7.54
C ALA A 46 -21.94 7.43 -8.52
N LYS A 47 -22.64 8.52 -8.89
CA LYS A 47 -22.06 9.61 -9.71
C LYS A 47 -20.96 10.35 -8.95
N LEU A 48 -21.18 10.69 -7.68
CA LEU A 48 -20.17 11.33 -6.83
C LEU A 48 -18.96 10.43 -6.65
N LEU A 49 -19.18 9.16 -6.26
CA LEU A 49 -18.11 8.16 -6.12
C LEU A 49 -17.31 7.99 -7.40
N LYS A 50 -17.96 7.98 -8.58
CA LYS A 50 -17.28 7.93 -9.88
C LYS A 50 -16.36 9.13 -10.11
N LYS A 51 -16.77 10.33 -9.68
CA LYS A 51 -15.96 11.55 -9.85
C LYS A 51 -14.73 11.53 -8.94
N ILE A 52 -14.87 11.09 -7.69
CA ILE A 52 -13.77 11.06 -6.72
C ILE A 52 -12.85 9.83 -6.84
N HIS A 53 -13.35 8.71 -7.38
CA HIS A 53 -12.61 7.45 -7.54
C HIS A 53 -11.20 7.60 -8.14
N PRO A 54 -10.98 8.28 -9.28
CA PRO A 54 -9.64 8.43 -9.84
C PRO A 54 -8.71 9.24 -8.91
N TYR A 55 -9.22 10.25 -8.20
CA TYR A 55 -8.45 11.03 -7.24
C TYR A 55 -8.05 10.19 -6.02
N MET A 56 -8.97 9.39 -5.48
CA MET A 56 -8.68 8.47 -4.38
C MET A 56 -7.66 7.39 -4.79
N GLY A 57 -7.68 6.96 -6.05
CA GLY A 57 -6.71 6.00 -6.59
C GLY A 57 -5.31 6.61 -6.70
N GLY A 58 -5.24 7.86 -7.16
CA GLY A 58 -3.98 8.62 -7.18
C GLY A 58 -3.43 8.85 -5.76
N MET A 59 -4.29 9.26 -4.82
CA MET A 59 -3.89 9.42 -3.41
C MET A 59 -3.36 8.11 -2.83
N LEU A 60 -4.07 6.99 -3.07
CA LEU A 60 -3.62 5.67 -2.62
C LEU A 60 -2.24 5.30 -3.17
N ALA A 61 -1.95 5.62 -4.44
CA ALA A 61 -0.63 5.37 -5.02
C ALA A 61 0.46 6.21 -4.34
N VAL A 62 0.20 7.50 -4.09
CA VAL A 62 1.13 8.39 -3.41
C VAL A 62 1.39 7.93 -1.98
N THR A 63 0.34 7.68 -1.21
CA THR A 63 0.45 7.24 0.20
C THR A 63 1.06 5.85 0.32
N ALA A 64 0.80 4.94 -0.61
CA ALA A 64 1.48 3.63 -0.67
C ALA A 64 2.98 3.77 -0.98
N THR A 65 3.36 4.72 -1.84
CA THR A 65 4.77 4.99 -2.17
C THR A 65 5.52 5.52 -0.94
N ILE A 66 4.96 6.53 -0.26
CA ILE A 66 5.56 7.11 0.95
C ILE A 66 5.66 6.04 2.04
N HIS A 67 4.59 5.28 2.27
CA HIS A 67 4.57 4.20 3.26
C HIS A 67 5.63 3.14 2.96
N GLY A 68 5.76 2.71 1.70
CA GLY A 68 6.76 1.75 1.27
C GLY A 68 8.19 2.25 1.46
N TYR A 69 8.46 3.51 1.09
CA TYR A 69 9.78 4.13 1.24
C TYR A 69 10.23 4.20 2.70
N MET A 70 9.32 4.60 3.61
CA MET A 70 9.61 4.71 5.04
C MET A 70 9.85 3.35 5.72
N LEU A 71 9.18 2.29 5.26
CA LEU A 71 9.32 0.94 5.84
C LEU A 71 10.58 0.22 5.39
N LEU A 72 10.98 0.43 4.14
CA LEU A 72 12.04 -0.35 3.53
C LEU A 72 13.42 0.29 3.66
N GLY A 73 13.52 1.62 3.72
CA GLY A 73 14.81 2.32 3.75
C GLY A 73 15.75 1.97 2.56
N GLY A 74 15.23 1.33 1.51
CA GLY A 74 15.94 0.76 0.37
C GLY A 74 15.07 -0.19 -0.47
N PHE A 75 15.52 -0.68 -1.63
CA PHE A 75 14.77 -1.65 -2.45
C PHE A 75 14.96 -3.08 -1.93
N ARG A 76 14.05 -3.57 -1.08
CA ARG A 76 13.97 -5.01 -0.74
C ARG A 76 12.68 -5.59 -1.31
N LEU A 77 12.80 -6.70 -2.04
CA LEU A 77 11.67 -7.43 -2.61
C LEU A 77 10.81 -8.03 -1.47
N HIS A 78 9.80 -7.29 -1.06
CA HIS A 78 8.81 -7.73 -0.08
C HIS A 78 7.41 -7.72 -0.70
N SER A 79 6.44 -8.38 -0.05
CA SER A 79 5.03 -8.42 -0.49
C SER A 79 4.44 -7.02 -0.74
N GLY A 80 4.96 -5.99 -0.07
CA GLY A 80 4.56 -4.59 -0.27
C GLY A 80 4.99 -4.01 -1.62
N TYR A 81 6.14 -4.41 -2.17
CA TYR A 81 6.60 -3.94 -3.48
C TYR A 81 5.72 -4.50 -4.61
N PHE A 82 5.31 -5.76 -4.50
CA PHE A 82 4.38 -6.39 -5.44
C PHE A 82 3.01 -5.68 -5.41
N ALA A 83 2.47 -5.42 -4.21
CA ALA A 83 1.25 -4.65 -4.06
C ALA A 83 1.37 -3.25 -4.68
N TRP A 84 2.49 -2.56 -4.47
CA TRP A 84 2.75 -1.23 -5.03
C TRP A 84 2.79 -1.23 -6.57
N LEU A 85 3.48 -2.19 -7.19
CA LEU A 85 3.50 -2.33 -8.65
C LEU A 85 2.09 -2.55 -9.22
N ILE A 86 1.27 -3.35 -8.54
CA ILE A 86 -0.12 -3.55 -8.95
C ILE A 86 -0.93 -2.26 -8.80
N ILE A 87 -0.74 -1.48 -7.73
CA ILE A 87 -1.41 -0.16 -7.56
C ILE A 87 -1.07 0.74 -8.74
N LEU A 88 0.21 0.84 -9.11
CA LEU A 88 0.64 1.63 -10.26
C LEU A 88 0.00 1.15 -11.56
N ALA A 89 -0.02 -0.17 -11.80
CA ALA A 89 -0.69 -0.73 -12.97
C ALA A 89 -2.19 -0.40 -12.99
N VAL A 90 -2.89 -0.55 -11.86
CA VAL A 90 -4.33 -0.24 -11.74
C VAL A 90 -4.60 1.23 -12.06
N VAL A 91 -3.80 2.16 -11.51
CA VAL A 91 -3.94 3.60 -11.76
C VAL A 91 -3.58 3.96 -13.19
N PHE A 92 -2.50 3.39 -13.72
CA PHE A 92 -2.05 3.62 -15.09
C PHE A 92 -3.07 3.16 -16.11
N PHE A 93 -3.52 1.90 -16.04
CA PHE A 93 -4.60 1.42 -16.89
C PHE A 93 -5.86 2.26 -16.63
N GLY A 94 -6.16 2.54 -15.35
CA GLY A 94 -7.14 3.51 -14.83
C GLY A 94 -7.38 4.71 -15.73
N TRP A 95 -6.26 5.37 -15.99
CA TRP A 95 -6.18 6.62 -16.72
C TRP A 95 -6.02 6.43 -18.24
N ALA A 96 -5.19 5.47 -18.65
CA ALA A 96 -4.86 5.21 -20.05
C ALA A 96 -6.04 4.60 -20.82
N GLY A 97 -6.76 3.64 -20.23
CA GLY A 97 -7.80 2.88 -20.92
C GLY A 97 -8.91 3.70 -21.59
N PRO A 98 -9.55 4.69 -20.93
CA PRO A 98 -10.53 5.55 -21.59
C PRO A 98 -9.90 6.47 -22.64
N ARG A 99 -8.61 6.85 -22.48
CA ARG A 99 -7.90 7.75 -23.40
C ARG A 99 -7.50 7.04 -24.70
N TYR A 100 -7.11 5.77 -24.62
CA TYR A 100 -6.73 4.95 -25.78
C TYR A 100 -7.86 4.07 -26.34
N LYS A 101 -9.11 4.26 -25.89
CA LYS A 101 -10.32 3.56 -26.39
C LYS A 101 -10.17 2.03 -26.51
N MET A 102 -9.43 1.40 -25.59
CA MET A 102 -9.20 -0.04 -25.66
C MET A 102 -10.50 -0.83 -25.40
N LYS A 103 -10.86 -1.77 -26.29
CA LYS A 103 -12.13 -2.53 -26.19
C LYS A 103 -12.28 -3.32 -24.88
N ASN A 104 -11.18 -3.88 -24.37
CA ASN A 104 -11.19 -4.73 -23.17
C ASN A 104 -10.65 -4.04 -21.90
N TRP A 105 -10.41 -2.72 -21.95
CA TRP A 105 -9.78 -1.98 -20.85
C TRP A 105 -10.50 -2.20 -19.51
N LEU A 106 -11.84 -2.13 -19.52
CA LEU A 106 -12.62 -2.24 -18.28
C LEU A 106 -12.57 -3.66 -17.68
N LYS A 107 -12.38 -4.70 -18.50
CA LYS A 107 -12.19 -6.08 -18.02
C LYS A 107 -10.82 -6.21 -17.35
N ILE A 108 -9.77 -5.70 -18.02
CA ILE A 108 -8.39 -5.71 -17.51
C ILE A 108 -8.29 -4.93 -16.20
N HIS A 109 -8.86 -3.72 -16.15
CA HIS A 109 -8.87 -2.92 -14.93
C HIS A 109 -9.51 -3.64 -13.75
N ARG A 110 -10.66 -4.28 -13.97
CA ARG A 110 -11.34 -5.05 -12.92
C ARG A 110 -10.53 -6.26 -12.48
N ALA A 111 -9.89 -6.96 -13.42
CA ALA A 111 -9.00 -8.07 -13.09
C ALA A 111 -7.82 -7.58 -12.24
N LEU A 112 -7.17 -6.48 -12.62
CA LEU A 112 -6.09 -5.87 -11.86
C LEU A 112 -6.53 -5.43 -10.46
N VAL A 113 -7.74 -4.88 -10.31
CA VAL A 113 -8.29 -4.51 -8.99
C VAL A 113 -8.51 -5.75 -8.11
N LEU A 114 -8.98 -6.86 -8.67
CA LEU A 114 -9.12 -8.11 -7.91
C LEU A 114 -7.77 -8.65 -7.45
N VAL A 115 -6.78 -8.64 -8.36
CA VAL A 115 -5.40 -9.03 -8.03
C VAL A 115 -4.81 -8.10 -6.95
N LEU A 116 -5.10 -6.79 -7.04
CA LEU A 116 -4.67 -5.80 -6.04
C LEU A 116 -5.25 -6.10 -4.66
N VAL A 117 -6.56 -6.35 -4.58
CA VAL A 117 -7.23 -6.68 -3.31
C VAL A 117 -6.61 -7.94 -2.71
N GLY A 118 -6.38 -8.98 -3.52
CA GLY A 118 -5.70 -10.21 -3.09
C GLY A 118 -4.27 -9.93 -2.57
N ALA A 119 -3.49 -9.14 -3.30
CA ALA A 119 -2.12 -8.79 -2.92
C ALA A 119 -2.07 -7.96 -1.63
N VAL A 120 -2.97 -7.00 -1.45
CA VAL A 120 -3.08 -6.18 -0.23
C VAL A 120 -3.50 -7.04 0.96
N LEU A 121 -4.48 -7.93 0.81
CA LEU A 121 -4.87 -8.86 1.86
C LEU A 121 -3.70 -9.76 2.26
N PHE A 122 -2.99 -10.33 1.29
CA PHE A 122 -1.80 -11.14 1.56
C PHE A 122 -0.71 -10.34 2.27
N HIS A 123 -0.47 -9.09 1.85
CA HIS A 123 0.49 -8.20 2.50
C HIS A 123 0.12 -7.89 3.95
N VAL A 124 -1.15 -7.55 4.21
CA VAL A 124 -1.65 -7.26 5.57
C VAL A 124 -1.59 -8.50 6.47
N LEU A 125 -1.97 -9.67 5.97
CA LEU A 125 -1.92 -10.92 6.72
C LEU A 125 -0.47 -11.29 7.09
N LYS A 126 0.46 -11.21 6.13
CA LYS A 126 1.88 -11.47 6.38
C LYS A 126 2.50 -10.47 7.37
N MET A 127 2.14 -9.19 7.25
CA MET A 127 2.60 -8.16 8.19
C MET A 127 2.03 -8.39 9.59
N LYS A 128 0.75 -8.76 9.70
CA LYS A 128 0.09 -9.07 10.97
C LYS A 128 0.71 -10.30 11.64
N SER A 129 1.08 -11.33 10.89
CA SER A 129 1.79 -12.50 11.43
C SER A 129 3.20 -12.15 11.92
N LEU A 130 3.90 -11.21 11.26
CA LEU A 130 5.22 -10.75 11.72
C LEU A 130 5.15 -9.87 12.97
N LEU A 131 4.07 -9.08 13.15
CA LEU A 131 3.86 -8.28 14.36
C LEU A 131 3.49 -9.12 15.59
N PHE A 132 2.90 -10.31 15.40
CA PHE A 132 2.65 -11.25 16.49
C PHE A 132 3.92 -11.97 16.97
N GLN A 133 4.97 -12.02 16.14
CA GLN A 133 6.21 -12.73 16.44
C GLN A 133 7.32 -11.84 17.04
N TYR A 134 7.24 -10.51 16.91
CA TYR A 134 8.32 -9.61 17.35
C TYR A 134 7.82 -8.33 18.07
N PRO A 135 7.41 -8.44 19.35
CA PRO A 135 7.31 -7.27 20.21
C PRO A 135 8.69 -6.67 20.59
N TYR A 136 9.82 -7.35 20.32
CA TYR A 136 11.11 -7.05 20.95
C TYR A 136 12.21 -6.39 20.09
N TYR A 137 12.09 -6.28 18.76
CA TYR A 137 13.25 -5.85 17.93
C TYR A 137 13.44 -4.33 17.80
N PHE A 138 12.49 -3.49 18.23
CA PHE A 138 12.63 -2.04 18.09
C PHE A 138 13.22 -1.34 19.32
N SER A 139 13.26 -2.00 20.48
CA SER A 139 13.86 -1.42 21.70
C SER A 139 15.39 -1.35 21.64
N ALA A 140 16.03 -2.23 20.87
CA ALA A 140 17.49 -2.31 20.77
C ALA A 140 18.16 -1.13 20.05
N ARG A 141 17.41 -0.36 19.22
CA ARG A 141 17.98 0.81 18.52
C ARG A 141 18.00 2.06 19.40
N LYS A 142 17.17 2.12 20.45
CA LYS A 142 17.15 3.25 21.40
C LYS A 142 18.26 3.15 22.46
N SER A 143 18.76 1.95 22.76
CA SER A 143 19.88 1.77 23.69
C SER A 143 21.25 2.12 23.09
N ARG A 144 21.42 2.02 21.76
CA ARG A 144 22.73 2.24 21.12
C ARG A 144 23.06 3.72 20.84
N ALA A 145 22.11 4.62 21.04
CA ALA A 145 22.29 6.07 20.84
C ALA A 145 22.74 6.82 22.12
N ASN A 146 22.84 6.13 23.27
CA ASN A 146 23.20 6.73 24.56
C ASN A 146 24.54 6.23 25.14
N CYS A 147 25.38 5.56 24.35
CA CYS A 147 26.75 5.22 24.75
C CYS A 147 27.76 6.03 23.95
N THR A 148 27.74 7.35 24.12
CA THR A 148 28.93 8.18 23.92
C THR A 148 29.65 8.31 25.26
N CYS A 149 30.94 7.95 25.24
CA CYS A 149 32.01 8.18 26.23
C CYS A 149 32.59 6.91 26.86
N ARG A 150 33.43 6.21 26.09
CA ARG A 150 34.72 5.75 26.62
C ARG A 150 35.74 5.70 25.49
N ALA A 151 36.70 6.62 25.54
CA ALA A 151 37.89 6.60 24.71
C ALA A 151 38.73 5.36 25.06
N VAL A 152 39.18 4.63 24.04
CA VAL A 152 40.39 3.80 24.10
C VAL A 152 41.08 3.92 22.74
N PRO A 153 42.38 4.22 22.68
CA PRO A 153 43.11 4.48 21.45
C PRO A 153 43.60 3.18 20.78
N ASN A 154 43.82 3.28 19.46
CA ASN A 154 44.71 2.47 18.59
C ASN A 154 44.75 0.95 18.77
N LEU A 155 44.45 0.20 17.69
CA LEU A 155 45.40 -0.78 17.13
C LEU A 155 44.96 -1.30 15.73
N SER A 156 45.86 -1.10 14.76
CA SER A 156 46.23 -1.94 13.61
C SER A 156 45.18 -2.73 12.80
N ILE A 157 45.02 -2.31 11.53
CA ILE A 157 45.16 -3.11 10.28
C ILE A 157 45.08 -4.64 10.42
N SER A 158 44.07 -5.26 9.78
CA SER A 158 44.31 -6.42 8.92
C SER A 158 43.13 -6.69 7.98
N SER A 159 43.46 -6.76 6.70
CA SER A 159 42.65 -7.12 5.55
C SER A 159 42.24 -8.59 5.59
N SER A 160 40.98 -8.92 5.28
CA SER A 160 40.51 -10.17 4.64
C SER A 160 38.96 -10.14 4.64
N ILE A 161 38.28 -10.00 3.50
CA ILE A 161 37.93 -11.05 2.52
C ILE A 161 36.85 -12.03 3.07
N LEU A 162 35.86 -12.29 2.19
CA LEU A 162 34.74 -13.27 2.20
C LEU A 162 33.37 -12.72 2.62
N TYR A 163 32.47 -12.41 1.67
CA TYR A 163 31.60 -13.33 0.90
C TYR A 163 30.74 -14.22 1.80
N PHE A 164 29.41 -14.13 1.66
CA PHE A 164 28.40 -15.19 1.64
C PHE A 164 27.04 -14.46 1.53
N SER A 165 26.40 -14.47 0.35
CA SER A 165 25.37 -15.44 -0.09
C SER A 165 24.15 -15.46 0.82
#